data_AF-K2PSB7-F1
#
_entry.id   AF-K2PSB7-F1
#
_cell.length_a   1.000
_cell.length_b   1.000
_cell.length_c   1.000
_cell.angle_alpha   90.00
_cell.angle_beta   90.00
_cell.angle_gamma   90.00
#
_symmetry.space_group_name_H-M   'P 1'
#
loop_
_entity.id
_entity.type
_entity.pdbx_description
1 polymer ?
#
loop_
_entity_poly.entity_id
_entity_poly.type
_entity_poly.pdbx_seq_one_letter_code
_entity_poly.pdbx_strand_id
1 'polypeptide(L)'
;MKLILSRVETARQQALAKVDQLFADDIQAMLGPMQHLHALKAAAAASGDMTLFDDEGDRQASLSNAAASNARLALVDQRRRSFKRRIRDCTSSAEIEAVLVEVRLDNGSLNG
;
A
#
# COMPACT_ATOMS: atom_id res chain seq x y z
N MET A 1 -13.28 -29.00 -15.01
CA MET A 1 -12.04 -29.57 -14.43
C MET A 1 -11.60 -28.64 -13.31
N LYS A 2 -11.67 -29.06 -12.04
CA LYS A 2 -11.33 -28.21 -10.88
C LYS A 2 -9.83 -28.43 -10.59
N LEU A 3 -8.99 -27.41 -10.78
CA LEU A 3 -7.56 -27.52 -10.45
C LEU A 3 -7.41 -27.70 -8.94
N ILE A 4 -6.92 -28.86 -8.50
CA ILE A 4 -6.50 -29.08 -7.13
C ILE A 4 -5.06 -28.54 -7.04
N LEU A 5 -4.90 -27.39 -6.37
CA LEU A 5 -3.58 -26.82 -6.11
C LEU A 5 -2.81 -27.73 -5.14
N SER A 6 -1.49 -27.82 -5.29
CA SER A 6 -0.68 -28.44 -4.24
C SER A 6 -0.79 -27.65 -2.94
N ARG A 7 -0.36 -28.27 -1.83
CA ARG A 7 -0.30 -27.60 -0.53
C ARG A 7 0.55 -26.33 -0.58
N VAL A 8 1.64 -26.34 -1.33
CA VAL A 8 2.55 -25.19 -1.46
C VAL A 8 1.91 -24.09 -2.30
N GLU A 9 1.25 -24.42 -3.42
CA GLU A 9 0.50 -23.43 -4.20
C GLU A 9 -0.62 -22.77 -3.37
N THR A 10 -1.32 -23.55 -2.55
CA THR A 10 -2.38 -23.04 -1.68
C THR A 10 -1.81 -22.08 -0.64
N ALA A 11 -0.71 -22.46 0.02
CA ALA A 11 0.00 -21.60 0.97
C ALA A 11 0.49 -20.31 0.30
N ARG A 12 1.03 -20.38 -0.93
CA ARG A 12 1.48 -19.23 -1.70
C ARG A 12 0.33 -18.26 -2.00
N GLN A 13 -0.82 -18.76 -2.46
CA GLN A 13 -2.00 -17.93 -2.72
C GLN A 13 -2.49 -17.21 -1.45
N GLN A 14 -2.58 -17.94 -0.34
CA GLN A 14 -2.99 -17.38 0.95
C GLN A 14 -1.99 -16.32 1.44
N ALA A 15 -0.70 -16.57 1.31
CA ALA A 15 0.35 -15.63 1.70
C ALA A 15 0.31 -14.35 0.87
N LEU A 16 0.11 -14.44 -0.45
CA LEU A 16 -0.04 -13.26 -1.31
C LEU A 16 -1.24 -12.40 -0.90
N ALA A 17 -2.38 -13.02 -0.59
CA ALA A 17 -3.55 -12.30 -0.09
C ALA A 17 -3.28 -11.67 1.29
N LYS A 18 -2.53 -12.35 2.16
CA LYS A 18 -2.18 -11.81 3.47
C LYS A 18 -1.26 -10.59 3.38
N VAL A 19 -0.29 -10.61 2.46
CA VAL A 19 0.54 -9.43 2.17
C VAL A 19 -0.33 -8.27 1.69
N ASP A 20 -1.28 -8.53 0.78
CA ASP A 20 -2.19 -7.48 0.31
C ASP A 20 -3.01 -6.87 1.44
N GLN A 21 -3.51 -7.69 2.37
CA GLN A 21 -4.24 -7.22 3.54
C GLN A 21 -3.38 -6.35 4.45
N LEU A 22 -2.19 -6.81 4.84
CA LEU A 22 -1.31 -6.07 5.77
C LEU A 22 -0.94 -4.69 5.20
N PHE A 23 -0.53 -4.64 3.93
CA PHE A 23 -0.20 -3.36 3.30
C PHE A 23 -1.42 -2.45 3.07
N ALA A 24 -2.63 -3.00 2.92
CA ALA A 24 -3.84 -2.18 2.83
C ALA A 24 -4.15 -1.47 4.15
N ASP A 25 -3.98 -2.17 5.28
CA ASP A 25 -4.17 -1.62 6.62
C ASP A 25 -3.17 -0.46 6.87
N ASP A 26 -1.90 -0.64 6.49
CA ASP A 26 -0.87 0.42 6.55
C ASP A 26 -1.23 1.63 5.69
N ILE A 27 -1.67 1.39 4.44
CA ILE A 27 -2.07 2.47 3.52
C ILE A 27 -3.24 3.27 4.12
N GLN A 28 -4.21 2.58 4.70
CA GLN A 28 -5.35 3.21 5.33
C GLN A 28 -4.94 4.03 6.57
N ALA A 29 -4.01 3.52 7.38
CA ALA A 29 -3.47 4.24 8.54
C ALA A 29 -2.72 5.52 8.12
N MET A 30 -1.89 5.45 7.07
CA MET A 30 -1.14 6.62 6.57
C MET A 30 -2.05 7.70 5.96
N LEU A 31 -3.09 7.29 5.24
CA LEU A 31 -3.98 8.23 4.54
C LEU A 31 -5.06 8.83 5.45
N GLY A 32 -5.45 8.11 6.50
CA GLY A 32 -6.41 8.56 7.49
C GLY A 32 -7.84 8.72 6.95
N PRO A 33 -8.78 9.16 7.80
CA PRO A 33 -10.20 9.22 7.46
C PRO A 33 -10.54 10.25 6.37
N MET A 34 -9.70 11.27 6.18
CA MET A 34 -9.93 12.36 5.22
C MET A 34 -9.31 12.12 3.85
N GLN A 35 -8.79 10.92 3.57
CA GLN A 35 -8.09 10.59 2.34
C GLN A 35 -8.87 10.97 1.06
N HIS A 36 -10.18 10.79 1.08
CA HIS A 36 -11.02 11.10 -0.08
C HIS A 36 -11.08 12.61 -0.33
N LEU A 37 -11.23 13.42 0.73
CA LEU A 37 -11.19 14.87 0.61
C LEU A 37 -9.82 15.35 0.11
N HIS A 38 -8.73 14.77 0.62
CA HIS A 38 -7.39 15.12 0.15
C HIS A 38 -7.19 14.77 -1.33
N ALA A 39 -7.72 13.64 -1.79
CA ALA A 39 -7.68 13.27 -3.20
C ALA A 39 -8.51 14.22 -4.08
N LEU A 40 -9.69 14.62 -3.63
CA LEU A 40 -10.53 15.61 -4.32
C LEU A 40 -9.84 16.97 -4.41
N LYS A 41 -9.26 17.46 -3.29
CA LYS A 41 -8.47 18.69 -3.29
C LYS A 41 -7.28 18.57 -4.24
N ALA A 42 -6.51 17.48 -4.20
CA ALA A 42 -5.40 17.31 -5.12
C ALA A 42 -5.82 17.36 -6.60
N ALA A 43 -6.95 16.76 -6.95
CA ALA A 43 -7.49 16.79 -8.30
C ALA A 43 -7.92 18.21 -8.72
N ALA A 44 -8.67 18.91 -7.87
CA ALA A 44 -9.08 20.30 -8.11
C ALA A 44 -7.86 21.23 -8.25
N ALA A 45 -6.86 21.07 -7.36
CA ALA A 45 -5.64 21.84 -7.41
C ALA A 45 -4.86 21.60 -8.72
N ALA A 46 -4.81 20.36 -9.21
CA ALA A 46 -4.12 20.01 -10.44
C ALA A 46 -4.83 20.53 -11.71
N SER A 47 -6.17 20.63 -11.70
CA SER A 47 -6.94 21.24 -12.79
C SER A 47 -7.00 22.77 -12.74
N GLY A 48 -6.49 23.39 -11.67
CA GLY A 48 -6.58 24.83 -11.44
C GLY A 48 -7.97 25.29 -10.97
N ASP A 49 -8.80 24.35 -10.49
CA ASP A 49 -10.09 24.67 -9.90
C ASP A 49 -9.89 25.23 -8.49
N MET A 50 -10.34 26.47 -8.27
CA MET A 50 -10.19 27.21 -7.02
C MET A 50 -11.35 26.99 -6.03
N THR A 51 -12.38 26.23 -6.38
CA THR A 51 -13.60 26.09 -5.55
C THR A 51 -13.38 25.49 -4.16
N LEU A 52 -12.24 24.84 -3.93
CA LEU A 52 -11.88 24.19 -2.66
C LEU A 52 -10.72 24.87 -1.91
N PHE A 53 -10.27 26.03 -2.38
CA PHE A 53 -9.09 26.74 -1.87
C PHE A 53 -9.42 28.22 -1.62
N ASP A 54 -8.95 28.73 -0.50
CA ASP A 54 -9.15 30.14 -0.14
C ASP A 54 -8.26 31.07 -0.99
N ASP A 55 -7.06 30.59 -1.35
CA ASP A 55 -6.11 31.30 -2.20
C ASP A 55 -5.16 30.34 -2.94
N GLU A 56 -4.31 30.92 -3.80
CA GLU A 56 -3.31 30.19 -4.57
C GLU A 56 -2.24 29.52 -3.69
N GLY A 57 -1.96 30.06 -2.50
CA GLY A 57 -1.06 29.45 -1.54
C GLY A 57 -1.60 28.12 -1.00
N ASP A 58 -2.89 28.07 -0.64
CA ASP A 58 -3.58 26.85 -0.22
C ASP A 58 -3.62 25.81 -1.35
N ARG A 59 -3.88 26.24 -2.60
CA ARG A 59 -3.82 25.35 -3.77
C ARG A 59 -2.44 24.69 -3.91
N GLN A 60 -1.37 25.48 -3.83
CA GLN A 60 0.00 24.97 -3.94
C GLN A 60 0.39 24.08 -2.77
N ALA A 61 -0.03 24.42 -1.55
CA ALA A 61 0.16 23.57 -0.38
C ALA A 61 -0.53 22.21 -0.57
N SER A 62 -1.73 22.19 -1.13
CA SER A 62 -2.45 20.95 -1.43
C SER A 62 -1.70 20.06 -2.45
N LEU A 63 -1.16 20.64 -3.52
CA LEU A 63 -0.33 19.91 -4.49
C LEU A 63 0.93 19.33 -3.86
N SER A 64 1.64 20.13 -3.07
CA SER A 64 2.86 19.70 -2.37
C SER A 64 2.56 18.54 -1.41
N ASN A 65 1.49 18.65 -0.62
CA ASN A 65 1.06 17.60 0.30
C ASN A 65 0.67 16.32 -0.45
N ALA A 66 -0.06 16.44 -1.56
CA ALA A 66 -0.42 15.30 -2.41
C ALA A 66 0.83 14.61 -2.99
N ALA A 67 1.81 15.38 -3.48
CA ALA A 67 3.07 14.84 -3.98
C ALA A 67 3.84 14.08 -2.89
N ALA A 68 3.93 14.64 -1.69
CA ALA A 68 4.59 13.99 -0.55
C ALA A 68 3.89 12.68 -0.14
N SER A 69 2.56 12.68 -0.07
CA SER A 69 1.77 11.47 0.22
C SER A 69 1.95 10.40 -0.86
N ASN A 70 1.92 10.79 -2.13
CA ASN A 70 2.13 9.87 -3.25
C ASN A 70 3.53 9.24 -3.22
N ALA A 71 4.56 10.02 -2.88
CA ALA A 71 5.92 9.49 -2.73
C ALA A 71 6.00 8.44 -1.62
N ARG A 72 5.34 8.66 -0.47
CA ARG A 72 5.26 7.69 0.62
C ARG A 72 4.51 6.42 0.20
N LEU A 73 3.36 6.56 -0.46
CA LEU A 73 2.59 5.42 -0.98
C LEU A 73 3.39 4.60 -1.98
N ALA A 74 4.17 5.24 -2.85
CA ALA A 74 5.01 4.56 -3.82
C ALA A 74 6.05 3.65 -3.15
N LEU A 75 6.68 4.11 -2.05
CA LEU A 75 7.62 3.30 -1.27
C LEU A 75 6.94 2.08 -0.64
N VAL A 76 5.70 2.26 -0.16
CA VAL A 76 4.91 1.20 0.47
C VAL A 76 4.50 0.16 -0.57
N ASP A 77 4.03 0.57 -1.75
CA ASP A 77 3.71 -0.36 -2.83
C ASP A 77 4.97 -1.06 -3.40
N GLN A 78 6.11 -0.39 -3.45
CA GLN A 78 7.39 -1.02 -3.83
C GLN A 78 7.75 -2.16 -2.87
N ARG A 79 7.64 -1.93 -1.55
CA ARG A 79 7.87 -2.96 -0.53
C ARG A 79 6.89 -4.12 -0.67
N ARG A 80 5.59 -3.82 -0.82
CA ARG A 80 4.55 -4.83 -1.09
C ARG A 80 4.91 -5.71 -2.29
N ARG A 81 5.27 -5.10 -3.42
CA ARG A 81 5.66 -5.83 -4.64
C ARG A 81 6.90 -6.70 -4.43
N SER A 82 7.87 -6.22 -3.65
CA SER A 82 9.07 -6.98 -3.29
C SER A 82 8.72 -8.25 -2.53
N PHE A 83 7.93 -8.14 -1.45
CA PHE A 83 7.50 -9.30 -0.67
C PHE A 83 6.66 -10.29 -1.49
N LYS A 84 5.76 -9.81 -2.35
CA LYS A 84 5.00 -10.68 -3.25
C LYS A 84 5.89 -11.41 -4.25
N ARG A 85 6.99 -10.80 -4.71
CA ARG A 85 7.97 -11.48 -5.56
C ARG A 85 8.66 -12.60 -4.79
N ARG A 86 9.18 -12.31 -3.60
CA ARG A 86 9.82 -13.29 -2.72
C ARG A 86 8.93 -14.50 -2.43
N ILE A 87 7.64 -14.28 -2.10
CA ILE A 87 6.66 -15.37 -1.89
C ILE A 87 6.46 -16.24 -3.15
N ARG A 88 6.49 -15.64 -4.35
CA ARG A 88 6.38 -16.40 -5.60
C ARG A 88 7.60 -17.27 -5.85
N ASP A 89 8.78 -16.79 -5.45
CA ASP A 89 10.06 -17.49 -5.62
C ASP A 89 10.26 -18.61 -4.58
N CYS A 90 9.46 -18.64 -3.51
CA CYS A 90 9.49 -19.71 -2.51
C CYS A 90 9.04 -21.06 -3.08
N THR A 91 9.79 -22.10 -2.70
CA THR A 91 9.62 -23.50 -3.10
C THR A 91 8.99 -24.34 -1.98
N SER A 92 8.96 -23.84 -0.75
CA SER A 92 8.40 -24.54 0.41
C SER A 92 7.49 -23.66 1.26
N SER A 93 6.62 -24.30 2.05
CA SER A 93 5.76 -23.58 3.01
C SER A 93 6.56 -22.88 4.10
N ALA A 94 7.70 -23.44 4.52
CA ALA A 94 8.56 -22.84 5.55
C ALA A 94 9.20 -21.52 5.06
N GLU A 95 9.63 -21.48 3.80
CA GLU A 95 10.13 -20.24 3.18
C GLU A 95 9.04 -19.18 3.09
N ILE A 96 7.81 -19.57 2.71
CA ILE A 96 6.67 -18.66 2.63
C ILE A 96 6.35 -18.08 4.02
N GLU A 97 6.37 -18.92 5.06
CA GLU A 97 6.11 -18.50 6.43
C GLU A 97 7.18 -17.52 6.94
N ALA A 98 8.46 -17.79 6.66
CA ALA A 98 9.55 -16.88 7.01
C ALA A 98 9.36 -15.49 6.37
N VAL A 99 8.99 -15.43 5.08
CA VAL A 99 8.71 -14.15 4.41
C VAL A 99 7.50 -13.45 5.04
N LEU A 100 6.45 -14.17 5.42
CA LEU A 100 5.29 -13.57 6.10
C LEU A 100 5.63 -13.00 7.48
N VAL A 101 6.53 -13.64 8.22
CA VAL A 101 7.03 -13.10 9.49
C VAL A 101 7.78 -11.79 9.26
N GLU A 102 8.66 -11.75 8.25
CA GLU A 102 9.35 -10.50 7.89
C GLU A 102 8.39 -9.38 7.49
N VAL A 103 7.36 -9.69 6.69
CA VAL A 103 6.33 -8.70 6.32
C VAL A 103 5.67 -8.12 7.56
N ARG A 104 5.32 -8.95 8.55
CA ARG A 104 4.67 -8.51 9.79
C ARG A 104 5.61 -7.64 10.64
N LEU A 105 6.89 -7.98 10.71
CA LEU A 105 7.89 -7.20 11.44
C LEU A 105 8.15 -5.84 10.78
N ASP A 106 8.23 -5.80 9.44
CA ASP A 106 8.36 -4.56 8.66
C ASP A 106 7.14 -3.65 8.85
N ASN A 107 5.93 -4.21 8.78
CA ASN A 107 4.68 -3.52 9.09
C ASN A 107 4.62 -3.01 10.54
N GLY A 108 5.05 -3.83 11.51
CA GLY A 108 5.05 -3.49 12.92
C GLY A 108 6.01 -2.33 13.26
N SER A 109 7.15 -2.22 12.56
CA SER A 109 8.10 -1.11 12.74
C SER A 109 7.61 0.23 12.20
N LEU A 110 6.60 0.26 11.33
CA LEU A 110 6.03 1.51 10.80
C LEU A 110 4.95 2.12 11.70
N ASN A 111 4.47 1.36 12.68
CA ASN A 111 3.42 1.75 13.64
C ASN A 111 3.96 1.95 15.08
N GLY A 112 5.29 1.90 15.26
CA GLY A 112 5.98 2.08 16.55
C GLY A 112 6.64 3.44 16.70
#